data_AF-A0A845E3M4-F1
#
_entry.id   AF-A0A845E3M4-F1
#
_cell.length_a   1.000
_cell.length_b   1.000
_cell.length_c   1.000
_cell.angle_alpha   90.00
_cell.angle_beta   90.00
_cell.angle_gamma   90.00
#
_symmetry.space_group_name_H-M   'P 1'
#
loop_
_entity.id
_entity.type
_entity.pdbx_description
1 polymer ?
#
loop_
_entity_poly.entity_id
_entity_poly.type
_entity_poly.pdbx_seq_one_letter_code
_entity_poly.pdbx_strand_id
1 'polypeptide(L)'
;MEQTSRSLFPLANIWLDDAPTTFTHAFLERLAYEWMVEIVNPFPLPLLEDRELVLDISIEQTDGTLFAHLPIQSYSIEAGNEFTVYRFHMYPPE
;
A
#
# COMPACT_ATOMS: atom_id res chain seq x y z
N MET A 1 -17.50 2.19 22.98
CA MET A 1 -17.06 1.73 21.64
C MET A 1 -16.20 2.84 21.10
N GLU A 2 -14.89 2.74 21.29
CA GLU A 2 -13.95 3.76 20.86
C GLU A 2 -13.90 3.74 19.34
N GLN A 3 -14.36 4.83 18.74
CA GLN A 3 -14.12 5.15 17.35
C GLN A 3 -12.61 5.43 17.25
N THR A 4 -11.80 4.39 17.04
CA THR A 4 -10.40 4.55 16.68
C THR A 4 -10.38 5.34 15.39
N SER A 5 -10.03 6.63 15.48
CA SER A 5 -9.89 7.50 14.31
C SER A 5 -8.89 6.87 13.35
N ARG A 6 -9.40 6.23 12.30
CA ARG A 6 -8.59 5.70 11.20
C ARG A 6 -7.77 6.84 10.65
N SER A 7 -6.47 6.77 10.86
CA SER A 7 -5.56 7.80 10.39
C SER A 7 -5.12 7.39 8.99
N LEU A 8 -5.76 8.01 7.99
CA LEU A 8 -5.51 7.78 6.57
C LEU A 8 -4.56 8.86 6.05
N PHE A 9 -3.43 8.44 5.49
CA PHE A 9 -2.38 9.31 4.97
C PHE A 9 -2.27 9.08 3.45
N PRO A 10 -2.61 10.07 2.60
CA PRO A 10 -2.46 9.91 1.16
C PRO A 10 -0.98 9.76 0.77
N LEU A 11 -0.73 8.92 -0.23
CA LEU A 11 0.61 8.64 -0.72
C LEU A 11 0.91 9.44 -1.99
N ALA A 12 2.13 9.97 -2.06
CA ALA A 12 2.69 10.65 -3.23
C ALA A 12 3.45 9.68 -4.13
N ASN A 13 4.25 8.78 -3.55
CA ASN A 13 5.04 7.79 -4.29
C ASN A 13 5.00 6.43 -3.58
N ILE A 14 5.07 5.36 -4.37
CA ILE A 14 5.13 3.97 -3.91
C ILE A 14 6.19 3.24 -4.73
N TRP A 15 6.98 2.40 -4.07
CA TRP A 15 7.89 1.46 -4.70
C TRP A 15 7.65 0.07 -4.14
N LEU A 16 7.44 -0.91 -5.02
CA LEU A 16 7.29 -2.32 -4.67
C LEU A 16 8.58 -3.02 -5.08
N ASP A 17 9.31 -3.61 -4.13
CA ASP A 17 10.67 -4.17 -4.35
C ASP A 17 11.57 -3.21 -5.15
N ASP A 18 11.69 -1.96 -4.69
CA ASP A 18 12.40 -0.85 -5.35
C ASP A 18 11.87 -0.39 -6.72
N ALA A 19 10.88 -1.08 -7.30
CA ALA A 19 10.29 -0.70 -8.57
C ALA A 19 9.22 0.39 -8.38
N PRO A 20 9.36 1.57 -9.05
CA PRO A 20 8.38 2.65 -8.93
C PRO A 20 7.01 2.18 -9.42
N THR A 21 5.99 2.41 -8.60
CA THR A 21 4.64 1.91 -8.83
C THR A 21 3.69 3.06 -9.10
N THR A 22 3.10 3.08 -10.28
CA THR A 22 2.10 4.08 -10.66
C THR A 22 0.74 3.72 -10.07
N PHE A 23 0.03 4.72 -9.53
CA PHE A 23 -1.30 4.53 -9.00
C PHE A 23 -2.24 5.71 -9.27
N THR A 24 -3.55 5.45 -9.22
CA THR A 24 -4.59 6.49 -9.33
C THR A 24 -4.90 7.06 -7.95
N HIS A 25 -5.13 6.18 -6.97
CA HIS A 25 -5.29 6.55 -5.57
C HIS A 25 -4.54 5.57 -4.68
N ALA A 26 -3.86 6.09 -3.66
CA ALA A 26 -3.29 5.25 -2.62
C ALA A 26 -3.21 5.98 -1.28
N PHE A 27 -3.33 5.22 -0.20
CA PHE A 27 -3.20 5.72 1.16
C PHE A 27 -2.55 4.69 2.08
N LEU A 28 -1.89 5.19 3.12
CA LEU A 28 -1.47 4.42 4.28
C LEU A 28 -2.52 4.59 5.39
N GLU A 29 -3.09 3.49 5.85
CA GLU A 29 -3.83 3.41 7.10
C GLU A 29 -2.91 2.93 8.22
N ARG A 30 -2.84 3.68 9.32
CA ARG A 30 -2.04 3.32 10.51
C ARG A 30 -2.94 2.91 11.66
N LEU A 31 -2.92 1.62 12.02
CA LEU A 31 -3.51 1.08 13.25
C LEU A 31 -2.41 0.79 14.27
N ALA A 32 -2.80 0.50 15.51
CA ALA A 32 -1.86 0.32 16.62
C ALA A 32 -0.88 -0.85 16.43
N TYR A 33 -1.29 -1.91 15.72
CA TYR A 33 -0.50 -3.13 15.52
C TYR A 33 -0.37 -3.53 14.05
N GLU A 34 -0.97 -2.78 13.14
CA GLU A 34 -1.02 -3.11 11.73
C GLU A 34 -1.04 -1.82 10.91
N TRP A 35 -0.20 -1.76 9.89
CA TRP A 35 -0.25 -0.74 8.87
C TRP A 35 -0.76 -1.37 7.58
N MET A 36 -1.59 -0.65 6.85
CA MET A 36 -2.12 -1.10 5.57
C MET A 36 -1.87 -0.04 4.51
N VAL A 37 -1.27 -0.43 3.39
CA VAL A 37 -1.26 0.39 2.18
C VAL A 37 -2.34 -0.13 1.25
N GLU A 38 -3.28 0.72 0.89
CA GLU A 38 -4.28 0.43 -0.14
C GLU A 38 -3.93 1.20 -1.42
N ILE A 39 -3.91 0.50 -2.55
CA ILE A 39 -3.70 1.05 -3.88
C ILE A 39 -4.94 0.72 -4.72
N VAL A 40 -5.53 1.74 -5.34
CA VAL A 40 -6.67 1.60 -6.24
C VAL A 40 -6.25 2.03 -7.64
N ASN A 41 -6.41 1.11 -8.60
CA ASN A 41 -6.10 1.37 -10.00
C ASN A 41 -7.20 0.87 -10.94
N PRO A 42 -7.51 1.59 -12.03
CA PRO A 42 -8.42 1.12 -13.07
C PRO A 42 -7.83 -0.04 -13.89
N PHE A 43 -6.50 -0.13 -13.95
CA PHE A 43 -5.77 -1.20 -14.62
C PHE A 43 -4.91 -1.97 -13.62
N PRO A 44 -4.70 -3.28 -13.80
CA PRO A 44 -3.86 -4.04 -12.90
C PRO A 44 -2.43 -3.48 -12.85
N LEU A 45 -1.78 -3.64 -11.69
CA LEU A 45 -0.36 -3.36 -11.52
C LEU A 45 0.47 -4.42 -12.26
N PRO A 46 1.33 -4.05 -13.24
CA PRO A 46 2.07 -5.01 -14.06
C PRO A 46 2.88 -6.03 -13.25
N LEU A 47 3.61 -5.57 -12.22
CA LEU A 47 4.44 -6.40 -11.32
C LEU A 47 3.66 -7.54 -10.65
N LEU A 48 2.37 -7.32 -10.36
CA LEU A 48 1.53 -8.30 -9.68
C LEU A 48 0.79 -9.23 -10.65
N GLU A 49 0.70 -8.85 -11.93
CA GLU A 49 0.19 -9.75 -12.98
C GLU A 49 1.18 -10.85 -13.33
N ASP A 50 2.49 -10.55 -13.31
CA ASP A 50 3.56 -11.51 -13.57
C ASP A 50 3.85 -12.46 -12.40
N ARG A 51 3.10 -12.35 -11.30
CA ARG A 51 3.22 -13.17 -10.06
C ARG A 51 4.59 -13.08 -9.40
N GLU A 52 5.31 -11.98 -9.58
CA GLU A 52 6.48 -11.71 -8.77
C GLU A 52 6.02 -11.51 -7.31
N LEU A 53 6.67 -12.24 -6.40
CA LEU A 53 6.41 -12.12 -4.98
C LEU A 53 6.97 -10.78 -4.53
N VAL A 54 6.08 -9.81 -4.26
CA VAL A 54 6.50 -8.54 -3.67
C VAL A 54 6.77 -8.75 -2.18
N LEU A 55 7.98 -8.42 -1.74
CA LEU A 55 8.47 -8.66 -0.39
C LEU A 55 8.49 -7.39 0.45
N ASP A 56 8.80 -6.25 -0.15
CA ASP A 56 8.85 -4.97 0.52
C ASP A 56 8.17 -3.85 -0.24
N ILE A 57 7.72 -2.85 0.52
CA ILE A 57 7.11 -1.64 0.00
C ILE A 57 7.76 -0.42 0.63
N SER A 58 8.15 0.52 -0.22
CA SER A 58 8.53 1.86 0.21
C SER A 58 7.42 2.83 -0.16
N ILE A 59 7.13 3.78 0.72
CA ILE A 59 6.06 4.76 0.55
C ILE A 59 6.50 6.16 0.94
N GLU A 60 6.07 7.14 0.16
CA GLU A 60 6.21 8.56 0.48
C GLU A 60 4.83 9.17 0.62
N GLN A 61 4.58 9.84 1.75
CA GLN A 61 3.34 10.57 2.02
C GLN A 61 3.34 11.94 1.34
N THR A 62 2.16 12.53 1.12
CA THR A 62 2.07 13.86 0.50
C THR A 62 2.71 15.00 1.30
N ASP A 63 3.03 14.78 2.58
CA ASP A 63 3.77 15.72 3.42
C ASP A 63 5.29 15.55 3.35
N GLY A 64 5.79 14.60 2.54
CA GLY A 64 7.20 14.27 2.38
C GLY A 64 7.74 13.22 3.35
N THR A 65 6.91 12.65 4.23
CA THR A 65 7.33 11.56 5.11
C THR A 65 7.61 10.30 4.29
N LEU A 66 8.83 9.77 4.40
CA LEU A 66 9.28 8.56 3.71
C LEU A 66 9.41 7.39 4.68
N PHE A 67 8.84 6.24 4.31
CA PHE A 67 9.10 4.95 4.93
C PHE A 67 9.67 4.01 3.87
N ALA A 68 10.90 3.54 4.07
CA ALA A 68 11.61 2.70 3.11
C ALA A 68 11.65 1.24 3.59
N HIS A 69 11.55 0.31 2.64
CA HIS A 69 11.67 -1.14 2.83
C HIS A 69 10.80 -1.70 3.95
N LEU A 70 9.51 -1.35 3.97
CA LEU A 70 8.56 -1.94 4.91
C LEU A 70 8.25 -3.39 4.49
N PRO A 71 8.53 -4.41 5.33
CA PRO A 71 8.28 -5.79 4.97
C PRO A 71 6.79 -6.11 4.89
N ILE A 72 6.34 -6.62 3.74
CA ILE A 72 4.97 -7.02 3.52
C ILE A 72 4.73 -8.36 4.24
N GLN A 73 3.74 -8.39 5.13
CA GLN A 73 3.36 -9.61 5.86
C GLN A 73 2.33 -10.43 5.08
N SER A 74 1.40 -9.73 4.42
CA SER A 74 0.44 -10.34 3.52
C SER A 74 -0.13 -9.30 2.58
N TYR A 75 -0.73 -9.75 1.49
CA TYR A 75 -1.46 -8.86 0.59
C TYR A 75 -2.74 -9.51 0.09
N SER A 76 -3.71 -8.68 -0.28
CA SER A 76 -4.93 -9.11 -0.96
C SER A 76 -5.18 -8.29 -2.21
N ILE A 77 -5.77 -8.93 -3.22
CA ILE A 77 -6.12 -8.32 -4.49
C ILE A 77 -7.61 -8.52 -4.70
N GLU A 78 -8.34 -7.43 -4.85
CA GLU A 78 -9.77 -7.43 -5.13
C GLU A 78 -9.99 -6.81 -6.51
N ALA A 79 -10.19 -7.67 -7.51
CA ALA A 79 -10.49 -7.24 -8.88
C ALA A 79 -11.99 -6.97 -9.03
N GLY A 80 -12.36 -5.70 -9.18
CA GLY A 80 -13.70 -5.26 -9.53
C GLY A 80 -13.87 -5.10 -11.05
N ASN A 81 -15.07 -4.68 -11.47
CA ASN A 81 -15.36 -4.42 -12.88
C ASN A 81 -14.67 -3.16 -13.41
N GLU A 82 -14.46 -2.14 -12.57
CA GLU A 82 -13.96 -0.81 -12.97
C GLU A 82 -12.56 -0.52 -12.42
N PHE A 83 -12.19 -1.16 -11.31
CA PHE A 83 -10.91 -0.95 -10.65
C PHE A 83 -10.48 -2.22 -9.91
N THR A 84 -9.17 -2.35 -9.73
CA THR A 84 -8.52 -3.35 -8.88
C THR A 84 -7.99 -2.66 -7.64
N VAL A 85 -8.27 -3.25 -6.48
CA VAL A 85 -7.78 -2.79 -5.19
C VAL A 85 -6.70 -3.75 -4.70
N TYR A 86 -5.55 -3.21 -4.33
CA TYR A 86 -4.44 -3.93 -3.73
C TYR A 86 -4.28 -3.47 -2.29
N ARG A 87 -4.23 -4.40 -1.35
CA ARG A 87 -4.00 -4.09 0.07
C ARG A 87 -2.77 -4.84 0.55
N PHE A 88 -1.79 -4.11 1.04
CA PHE A 88 -0.55 -4.64 1.61
C PHE A 88 -0.55 -4.40 3.11
N HIS A 89 -0.42 -5.46 3.88
CA HIS A 89 -0.44 -5.45 5.33
C HIS A 89 0.99 -5.56 5.86
N MET A 90 1.36 -4.67 6.77
CA MET A 90 2.69 -4.57 7.36
C MET A 90 2.55 -4.40 8.88
N TYR A 91 3.62 -4.75 9.61
CA TYR A 91 3.73 -4.28 10.98
C TYR A 91 4.23 -2.82 11.00
N PRO A 92 3.86 -2.02 12.00
CA PRO A 92 4.49 -0.73 12.24
C PRO A 92 6.01 -0.89 12.33
N PRO A 93 6.82 -0.01 11.73
CA PRO A 93 8.26 -0.01 11.93
C PRO A 93 8.60 0.28 13.41
N GLU A 94 9.65 -0.36 13.93
CA GLU A 94 10.16 -0.16 15.30
C GLU A 94 10.74 1.25 15.51
#